data_AF-A0A934CS84-F1
#
_entry.id   AF-A0A934CS84-F1
#
_cell.length_a   1.000
_cell.length_b   1.000
_cell.length_c   1.000
_cell.angle_alpha   90.00
_cell.angle_beta   90.00
_cell.angle_gamma   90.00
#
_symmetry.space_group_name_H-M   'P 1'
#
loop_
_entity.id
_entity.type
_entity.pdbx_description
1 polymer ?
#
loop_
_entity_poly.entity_id
_entity_poly.type
_entity_poly.pdbx_seq_one_letter_code
_entity_poly.pdbx_strand_id
1 'polypeptide(L)'
;MKSGNCDGDCDDNNAAVNPGAAEINNNGLDDDCNPATPVNTVSGIGANQPLPGFNASIQVNVNEANLPEGMVKYRYSKERLTFTSTTILSIYASGGTATITGMGNAVRTGGASCMGCPFTLIIVEGSPDSMSISINNGAYFKDPVSGTRDLTSGNFNQTGQ
;
A
#
# COMPACT_ATOMS: atom_id res chain seq x y z
N MET A 1 -25.74 9.80 -15.66
CA MET A 1 -26.33 10.30 -14.40
C MET A 1 -26.61 9.05 -13.56
N LYS A 2 -25.66 8.44 -12.86
CA LYS A 2 -24.94 8.85 -11.62
C LYS A 2 -25.87 9.52 -10.60
N SER A 3 -26.63 8.68 -9.89
CA SER A 3 -27.29 8.97 -8.62
C SER A 3 -27.69 7.64 -7.99
N GLY A 4 -26.74 7.02 -7.29
CA GLY A 4 -26.99 5.97 -6.32
C GLY A 4 -26.10 6.29 -5.14
N ASN A 5 -26.70 6.79 -4.07
CA ASN A 5 -26.06 6.83 -2.77
C ASN A 5 -26.19 5.38 -2.25
N CYS A 6 -25.18 4.54 -2.47
CA CYS A 6 -25.15 3.16 -1.99
C CYS A 6 -24.86 3.23 -0.48
N ASP A 7 -25.81 2.80 0.36
CA ASP A 7 -25.75 2.76 1.84
C ASP A 7 -24.67 1.80 2.40
N GLY A 8 -23.55 1.62 1.69
CA GLY A 8 -22.41 0.80 2.07
C GLY A 8 -21.97 -0.22 1.01
N ASP A 9 -22.67 -0.39 -0.11
CA ASP A 9 -22.22 -1.32 -1.17
C ASP A 9 -20.96 -0.81 -1.87
N CYS A 10 -19.89 -1.61 -1.76
CA CYS A 10 -18.54 -1.28 -2.17
C CYS A 10 -18.15 -1.93 -3.51
N ASP A 11 -18.93 -2.89 -4.05
CA ASP A 11 -18.73 -3.47 -5.38
C ASP A 11 -20.07 -3.80 -6.09
N ASP A 12 -20.61 -2.80 -6.80
CA ASP A 12 -21.85 -2.91 -7.58
C ASP A 12 -21.82 -4.00 -8.69
N ASN A 13 -20.66 -4.59 -9.01
CA ASN A 13 -20.54 -5.65 -10.02
C ASN A 13 -20.51 -7.05 -9.40
N ASN A 14 -20.46 -7.16 -8.08
CA ASN A 14 -20.34 -8.42 -7.36
C ASN A 14 -21.40 -8.54 -6.27
N ALA A 15 -22.48 -9.26 -6.58
CA ALA A 15 -23.57 -9.46 -5.62
C ALA A 15 -23.18 -10.24 -4.34
N ALA A 16 -21.98 -10.82 -4.27
CA ALA A 16 -21.45 -11.43 -3.06
C ALA A 16 -20.80 -10.40 -2.09
N VAL A 17 -20.52 -9.19 -2.57
CA VAL A 17 -19.92 -8.08 -1.82
C VAL A 17 -21.02 -7.07 -1.53
N ASN A 18 -21.36 -6.85 -0.26
CA ASN A 18 -22.40 -5.89 0.17
C ASN A 18 -22.42 -5.72 1.70
N PRO A 19 -23.02 -4.64 2.23
CA PRO A 19 -23.13 -4.39 3.67
C PRO A 19 -23.68 -5.57 4.47
N GLY A 20 -22.87 -6.11 5.37
CA GLY A 20 -23.27 -7.19 6.27
C GLY A 20 -23.26 -8.58 5.63
N ALA A 21 -22.60 -8.76 4.47
CA ALA A 21 -22.21 -10.09 4.02
C ALA A 21 -21.31 -10.77 5.07
N ALA A 22 -21.14 -12.09 4.97
CA ALA A 22 -20.17 -12.78 5.81
C ALA A 22 -18.80 -12.67 5.15
N GLU A 23 -17.79 -12.24 5.91
CA GLU A 23 -16.40 -12.24 5.44
C GLU A 23 -15.96 -13.66 5.08
N ILE A 24 -15.39 -13.80 3.88
CA ILE A 24 -14.83 -15.05 3.40
C ILE A 24 -13.32 -14.98 3.55
N ASN A 25 -12.83 -15.67 4.58
CA ASN A 25 -11.41 -15.73 4.89
C ASN A 25 -10.57 -16.12 3.65
N ASN A 26 -9.56 -15.30 3.33
CA ASN A 26 -8.58 -15.53 2.25
C ASN A 26 -9.13 -15.48 0.81
N ASN A 27 -10.31 -14.91 0.54
CA ASN A 27 -10.76 -14.67 -0.85
C ASN A 27 -10.19 -13.37 -1.45
N GLY A 28 -9.67 -12.47 -0.59
CA GLY A 28 -9.06 -11.20 -0.97
C GLY A 28 -10.06 -10.11 -1.34
N LEU A 29 -11.29 -10.18 -0.83
CA LEU A 29 -12.30 -9.13 -0.92
C LEU A 29 -12.65 -8.64 0.50
N ASP A 30 -13.15 -7.41 0.60
CA ASP A 30 -13.92 -6.90 1.75
C ASP A 30 -15.38 -7.27 1.43
N ASP A 31 -15.83 -8.45 1.88
CA ASP A 31 -17.12 -9.00 1.44
C ASP A 31 -18.29 -8.25 2.07
N ASP A 32 -18.12 -7.77 3.31
CA ASP A 32 -19.18 -7.18 4.10
C ASP A 32 -19.24 -5.65 4.00
N CYS A 33 -18.34 -5.06 3.21
CA CYS A 33 -18.15 -3.63 3.02
C CYS A 33 -18.07 -2.86 4.35
N ASN A 34 -17.57 -3.51 5.40
CA ASN A 34 -17.44 -2.94 6.73
C ASN A 34 -15.98 -2.51 6.94
N PRO A 35 -15.70 -1.19 7.02
CA PRO A 35 -14.34 -0.68 7.19
C PRO A 35 -13.75 -0.99 8.58
N ALA A 36 -14.48 -1.68 9.45
CA ALA A 36 -14.01 -2.19 10.74
C ALA A 36 -13.56 -3.66 10.69
N THR A 37 -13.75 -4.37 9.58
CA THR A 37 -13.21 -5.73 9.42
C THR A 37 -11.68 -5.65 9.29
N PRO A 38 -10.90 -6.27 10.19
CA PRO A 38 -9.44 -6.15 10.19
C PRO A 38 -8.80 -6.75 8.93
N VAL A 39 -8.02 -5.94 8.21
CA VAL A 39 -7.20 -6.39 7.09
C VAL A 39 -5.94 -7.05 7.62
N ASN A 40 -5.86 -8.37 7.47
CA ASN A 40 -4.82 -9.17 8.09
C ASN A 40 -3.62 -9.40 7.18
N THR A 41 -3.68 -9.05 5.88
CA THR A 41 -2.57 -9.20 4.95
C THR A 41 -2.62 -8.18 3.82
N VAL A 42 -1.47 -7.64 3.44
CA VAL A 42 -1.27 -6.83 2.23
C VAL A 42 -0.11 -7.45 1.46
N SER A 43 -0.34 -7.84 0.21
CA SER A 43 0.71 -8.40 -0.65
C SER A 43 0.60 -7.91 -2.07
N GLY A 44 1.73 -7.71 -2.75
CA GLY A 44 1.73 -7.34 -4.16
C GLY A 44 2.98 -6.60 -4.60
N ILE A 45 2.92 -6.17 -5.86
CA ILE A 45 3.97 -5.37 -6.50
C ILE A 45 3.34 -4.16 -7.17
N GLY A 46 4.03 -3.03 -7.10
CA GLY A 46 3.63 -1.79 -7.74
C GLY A 46 4.80 -1.17 -8.47
N ALA A 47 4.55 -0.57 -9.63
CA ALA A 47 5.54 0.22 -10.34
C ALA A 47 4.90 1.45 -10.98
N ASN A 48 5.65 2.55 -10.98
CA ASN A 48 5.28 3.75 -11.71
C ASN A 48 6.52 4.49 -12.26
N GLN A 49 6.23 5.46 -13.13
CA GLN A 49 7.22 6.40 -13.65
C GLN A 49 6.87 7.80 -13.16
N PRO A 50 7.24 8.16 -11.92
CA PRO A 50 6.85 9.45 -11.35
C PRO A 50 7.49 10.63 -12.08
N LEU A 51 8.60 10.40 -12.79
CA LEU A 51 9.24 11.38 -13.65
C LEU A 51 9.70 10.71 -14.97
N PRO A 52 9.70 11.44 -16.10
CA PRO A 52 10.17 10.91 -17.37
C PRO A 52 11.58 10.32 -17.25
N GLY A 53 11.74 9.06 -17.69
CA GLY A 53 13.01 8.33 -17.63
C GLY A 53 13.38 7.75 -16.27
N PHE A 54 12.55 7.90 -15.23
CA PHE A 54 12.79 7.35 -13.90
C PHE A 54 11.66 6.42 -13.47
N ASN A 55 12.00 5.20 -13.11
CA ASN A 55 11.09 4.22 -12.50
C ASN A 55 11.17 4.21 -10.97
N ALA A 56 10.03 3.93 -10.35
CA ALA A 56 9.91 3.52 -8.96
C ALA A 56 9.17 2.17 -8.90
N SER A 57 9.58 1.30 -7.99
CA SER A 57 8.97 -0.01 -7.78
C SER A 57 8.88 -0.35 -6.31
N ILE A 58 7.80 -1.04 -5.92
CA ILE A 58 7.61 -1.58 -4.59
C ILE A 58 7.22 -3.05 -4.64
N GLN A 59 7.62 -3.77 -3.60
CA GLN A 59 7.13 -5.10 -3.28
C GLN A 59 6.70 -5.12 -1.81
N VAL A 60 5.53 -5.68 -1.56
CA VAL A 60 4.93 -5.76 -0.23
C VAL A 60 4.48 -7.20 0.02
N ASN A 61 4.72 -7.70 1.22
CA ASN A 61 4.14 -8.92 1.76
C ASN A 61 4.11 -8.79 3.29
N VAL A 62 2.99 -8.37 3.84
CA VAL A 62 2.81 -8.10 5.27
C VAL A 62 1.58 -8.84 5.74
N ASN A 63 1.68 -9.53 6.87
CA ASN A 63 0.57 -10.21 7.53
C ASN A 63 0.54 -9.79 9.00
N GLU A 64 -0.63 -9.38 9.51
CA GLU A 64 -0.82 -8.92 10.89
C GLU A 64 -0.47 -10.01 11.92
N ALA A 65 -0.72 -11.28 11.62
CA ALA A 65 -0.36 -12.39 12.50
C ALA A 65 1.16 -12.61 12.61
N ASN A 66 1.94 -12.14 11.62
CA ASN A 66 3.38 -12.36 11.52
C ASN A 66 4.13 -11.08 11.11
N LEU A 67 3.82 -9.94 11.75
CA LEU A 67 4.43 -8.64 11.43
C LEU A 67 5.98 -8.67 11.35
N PRO A 68 6.71 -9.34 12.28
CA PRO A 68 8.17 -9.37 12.20
C PRO A 68 8.73 -10.02 10.92
N GLU A 69 7.97 -10.91 10.27
CA GLU A 69 8.35 -11.59 9.03
C GLU A 69 7.92 -10.82 7.78
N GLY A 70 7.07 -9.80 7.94
CA GLY A 70 6.59 -8.97 6.86
C GLY A 70 7.71 -8.19 6.16
N MET A 71 7.49 -7.87 4.89
CA MET A 71 8.50 -7.29 4.02
C MET A 71 7.94 -6.16 3.15
N VAL A 72 8.67 -5.05 3.14
CA VAL A 72 8.50 -3.93 2.22
C VAL A 72 9.86 -3.65 1.56
N LYS A 73 9.91 -3.73 0.24
CA LYS A 73 11.08 -3.33 -0.57
C LYS A 73 10.68 -2.23 -1.52
N TYR A 74 11.49 -1.19 -1.59
CA TYR A 74 11.24 -0.06 -2.47
C TYR A 74 12.52 0.32 -3.24
N ARG A 75 12.36 0.73 -4.50
CA ARG A 75 13.46 1.23 -5.33
C ARG A 75 13.01 2.48 -6.09
N TYR A 76 13.92 3.45 -6.19
CA TYR A 76 13.73 4.65 -7.00
C TYR A 76 15.00 5.01 -7.77
N SER A 77 14.92 4.98 -9.10
CA SER A 77 16.08 5.19 -9.96
C SER A 77 16.62 6.62 -9.95
N LYS A 78 15.77 7.65 -9.82
CA LYS A 78 16.21 9.05 -9.83
C LYS A 78 17.22 9.33 -8.72
N GLU A 79 16.95 8.84 -7.53
CA GLU A 79 17.82 9.02 -6.35
C GLU A 79 18.82 7.88 -6.16
N ARG A 80 18.79 6.87 -7.02
CA ARG A 80 19.51 5.60 -6.84
C ARG A 80 19.28 5.03 -5.43
N LEU A 81 18.02 5.13 -4.98
CA LEU A 81 17.59 4.75 -3.65
C LEU A 81 17.07 3.31 -3.67
N THR A 82 17.54 2.51 -2.73
CA THR A 82 16.93 1.22 -2.38
C THR A 82 16.56 1.24 -0.90
N PHE A 83 15.34 0.83 -0.59
CA PHE A 83 14.86 0.64 0.76
C PHE A 83 14.47 -0.82 0.98
N THR A 84 14.76 -1.33 2.18
CA THR A 84 14.31 -2.66 2.62
C THR A 84 13.92 -2.55 4.08
N SER A 85 12.69 -2.95 4.40
CA SER A 85 12.23 -3.04 5.78
C SER A 85 13.09 -4.04 6.56
N THR A 86 13.38 -3.72 7.82
CA THR A 86 14.01 -4.61 8.78
C THR A 86 12.98 -5.16 9.78
N THR A 87 11.91 -4.41 10.03
CA THR A 87 10.86 -4.79 10.97
C THR A 87 9.57 -4.11 10.55
N ILE A 88 8.46 -4.84 10.48
CA ILE A 88 7.13 -4.24 10.39
C ILE A 88 6.59 -4.08 11.81
N LEU A 89 6.10 -2.90 12.12
CA LEU A 89 5.56 -2.55 13.44
C LEU A 89 4.04 -2.59 13.46
N SER A 90 3.40 -2.16 12.38
CA SER A 90 1.95 -2.20 12.27
C SER A 90 1.50 -2.33 10.81
N ILE A 91 0.32 -2.91 10.65
CA ILE A 91 -0.54 -2.80 9.49
C ILE A 91 -1.91 -2.35 9.99
N TYR A 92 -2.53 -1.42 9.29
CA TYR A 92 -3.87 -0.95 9.57
C TYR A 92 -4.52 -0.60 8.25
N ALA A 93 -5.73 -1.06 7.99
CA ALA A 93 -6.47 -0.62 6.81
C ALA A 93 -7.86 -0.12 7.19
N SER A 94 -8.32 0.91 6.49
CA SER A 94 -9.66 1.47 6.64
C SER A 94 -10.04 2.25 5.39
N GLY A 95 -11.29 2.10 4.93
CA GLY A 95 -11.82 2.85 3.79
C GLY A 95 -10.99 2.67 2.52
N GLY A 96 -10.60 1.43 2.21
CA GLY A 96 -9.74 1.09 1.07
C GLY A 96 -8.29 1.58 1.19
N THR A 97 -7.86 2.09 2.35
CA THR A 97 -6.50 2.56 2.56
C THR A 97 -5.76 1.69 3.56
N ALA A 98 -4.73 0.96 3.13
CA ALA A 98 -3.78 0.27 4.00
C ALA A 98 -2.58 1.16 4.36
N THR A 99 -2.27 1.24 5.64
CA THR A 99 -1.11 1.91 6.22
C THR A 99 -0.22 0.89 6.90
N ILE A 100 1.02 0.78 6.46
CA ILE A 100 2.06 -0.10 7.02
C ILE A 100 3.15 0.78 7.61
N THR A 101 3.52 0.53 8.86
CA THR A 101 4.64 1.23 9.51
C THR A 101 5.71 0.25 9.95
N GLY A 102 6.95 0.72 10.01
CA GLY A 102 8.04 -0.11 10.46
C GLY A 102 9.38 0.59 10.46
N MET A 103 10.43 -0.22 10.52
CA MET A 103 11.82 0.21 10.44
C MET A 103 12.46 -0.39 9.20
N GLY A 104 13.46 0.28 8.63
CA GLY A 104 14.23 -0.27 7.52
C GLY A 104 15.49 0.50 7.16
N ASN A 105 16.22 -0.02 6.18
CA ASN A 105 17.45 0.56 5.68
C ASN A 105 17.21 1.19 4.32
N ALA A 106 17.52 2.48 4.18
CA ALA A 106 17.54 3.24 2.94
C ALA A 106 18.98 3.50 2.51
N VAL A 107 19.39 2.94 1.37
CA VAL A 107 20.73 3.10 0.80
C VAL A 107 20.65 3.92 -0.48
N ARG A 108 21.47 4.96 -0.57
CA ARG A 108 21.57 5.84 -1.75
C ARG A 108 22.99 5.84 -2.29
N THR A 109 23.15 5.56 -3.58
CA THR A 109 24.47 5.63 -4.21
C THR A 109 24.89 7.10 -4.37
N GLY A 110 25.94 7.50 -3.64
CA GLY A 110 26.48 8.86 -3.69
C GLY A 110 25.70 9.89 -2.86
N GLY A 111 24.88 9.43 -1.91
CA GLY A 111 24.11 10.31 -1.01
C GLY A 111 24.02 9.75 0.41
N ALA A 112 23.30 10.48 1.27
CA ALA A 112 23.08 10.05 2.64
C ALA A 112 22.23 8.76 2.68
N SER A 113 22.76 7.73 3.33
CA SER A 113 22.04 6.49 3.63
C SER A 113 21.54 6.55 5.07
N CYS A 114 20.47 5.81 5.35
CA CYS A 114 19.87 5.70 6.66
C CYS A 114 19.67 4.23 7.02
N MET A 115 20.22 3.82 8.17
CA MET A 115 20.09 2.46 8.69
C MET A 115 19.12 2.48 9.87
N GLY A 116 18.09 1.64 9.82
CA GLY A 116 17.04 1.58 10.84
C GLY A 116 16.21 2.87 10.95
N CYS A 117 15.81 3.47 9.84
CA CYS A 117 14.85 4.58 9.88
C CYS A 117 13.42 4.09 10.02
N PRO A 118 12.54 4.89 10.62
CA PRO A 118 11.11 4.67 10.50
C PRO A 118 10.67 4.82 9.04
N PHE A 119 9.66 4.06 8.64
CA PHE A 119 8.95 4.26 7.40
C PHE A 119 7.43 4.18 7.61
N THR A 120 6.70 4.84 6.70
CA THR A 120 5.26 4.74 6.57
C THR A 120 4.95 4.50 5.11
N LEU A 121 4.29 3.39 4.81
CA LEU A 121 3.76 3.05 3.50
C LEU A 121 2.24 3.17 3.54
N ILE A 122 1.66 3.84 2.56
CA ILE A 122 0.22 3.95 2.36
C ILE A 122 -0.11 3.37 0.99
N ILE A 123 -1.10 2.50 0.93
CA ILE A 123 -1.69 1.93 -0.28
C ILE A 123 -3.17 2.30 -0.25
N VAL A 124 -3.68 2.85 -1.34
CA VAL A 124 -5.10 3.15 -1.50
C VAL A 124 -5.61 2.31 -2.65
N GLU A 125 -6.60 1.49 -2.37
CA GLU A 125 -7.37 0.71 -3.33
C GLU A 125 -7.90 1.62 -4.44
N GLY A 126 -7.67 1.21 -5.68
CA GLY A 126 -8.09 1.94 -6.86
C GLY A 126 -8.02 1.07 -8.11
N SER A 127 -8.32 1.67 -9.26
CA SER A 127 -8.15 1.01 -10.54
C SER A 127 -7.40 1.93 -11.50
N PRO A 128 -6.05 2.00 -11.40
CA PRO A 128 -5.13 1.20 -10.57
C PRO A 128 -4.90 1.77 -9.15
N ASP A 129 -4.39 0.94 -8.24
CA ASP A 129 -4.05 1.34 -6.87
C ASP A 129 -3.06 2.51 -6.82
N SER A 130 -3.20 3.37 -5.81
CA SER A 130 -2.23 4.42 -5.52
C SER A 130 -1.37 4.06 -4.32
N MET A 131 -0.12 4.55 -4.28
CA MET A 131 0.79 4.29 -3.18
C MET A 131 1.64 5.50 -2.82
N SER A 132 2.06 5.58 -1.56
CA SER A 132 3.09 6.50 -1.10
C SER A 132 3.96 5.87 -0.02
N ILE A 133 5.24 6.18 0.02
CA ILE A 133 6.12 5.79 1.13
C ILE A 133 6.96 6.98 1.60
N SER A 134 6.97 7.18 2.91
CA SER A 134 7.87 8.08 3.63
C SER A 134 8.90 7.24 4.39
N ILE A 135 10.15 7.71 4.40
CA ILE A 135 11.26 7.07 5.10
C ILE A 135 11.95 8.16 5.92
N ASN A 136 12.31 7.91 7.17
CA ASN A 136 13.02 8.87 8.04
C ASN A 136 12.40 10.29 8.08
N ASN A 137 11.07 10.41 8.11
CA ASN A 137 10.32 11.66 8.02
C ASN A 137 10.57 12.49 6.73
N GLY A 138 11.34 11.95 5.79
CA GLY A 138 11.45 12.44 4.43
C GLY A 138 10.32 11.85 3.58
N ALA A 139 9.66 12.70 2.81
CA ALA A 139 8.71 12.22 1.81
C ALA A 139 9.49 11.82 0.55
N TYR A 140 9.89 10.56 0.47
CA TYR A 140 10.57 10.01 -0.72
C TYR A 140 9.58 9.71 -1.87
N PHE A 141 8.29 9.94 -1.61
CA PHE A 141 7.24 10.20 -2.60
C PHE A 141 6.55 11.54 -2.30
N LYS A 142 7.03 12.63 -2.92
CA LYS A 142 6.18 13.76 -3.30
C LYS A 142 6.58 14.16 -4.71
N ASP A 143 5.71 13.90 -5.69
CA ASP A 143 5.81 14.61 -6.97
C ASP A 143 5.72 16.11 -6.63
N PRO A 144 6.72 16.95 -6.99
CA PRO A 144 6.68 18.39 -6.74
C PRO A 144 5.51 19.10 -7.44
N VAL A 145 4.81 18.44 -8.38
CA VAL A 145 3.80 19.06 -9.23
C VAL A 145 2.39 18.50 -9.02
N SER A 146 2.17 17.33 -8.37
CA SER A 146 0.78 16.83 -8.24
C SER A 146 0.45 15.86 -7.09
N GLY A 147 1.30 15.68 -6.08
CA GLY A 147 0.86 15.05 -4.81
C GLY A 147 0.72 13.52 -4.81
N THR A 148 0.27 12.87 -5.87
CA THR A 148 0.25 11.38 -5.98
C THR A 148 0.08 11.05 -7.46
N ARG A 149 1.02 10.34 -8.08
CA ARG A 149 0.76 9.69 -9.37
C ARG A 149 0.47 8.23 -9.09
N ASP A 150 -0.73 7.79 -9.47
CA ASP A 150 -1.20 6.42 -9.36
C ASP A 150 -0.18 5.43 -9.92
N LEU A 151 -0.21 4.19 -9.43
CA LEU A 151 0.64 3.17 -10.02
C LEU A 151 0.18 2.93 -11.44
N THR A 152 1.08 2.98 -12.40
CA THR A 152 0.70 2.72 -13.80
C THR A 152 0.29 1.25 -14.04
N SER A 153 0.54 0.35 -13.07
CA SER A 153 0.25 -1.09 -13.22
C SER A 153 0.30 -1.90 -11.90
N GLY A 154 0.02 -1.30 -10.73
CA GLY A 154 0.03 -2.04 -9.46
C GLY A 154 -1.31 -2.74 -9.20
N ASN A 155 -1.27 -3.98 -8.72
CA ASN A 155 -2.42 -4.69 -8.16
C ASN A 155 -1.95 -5.25 -6.81
N PHE A 156 -2.30 -4.57 -5.72
CA PHE A 156 -2.05 -5.09 -4.38
C PHE A 156 -3.28 -5.84 -3.91
N ASN A 157 -3.07 -7.09 -3.51
CA ASN A 157 -4.10 -7.84 -2.85
C ASN A 157 -4.10 -7.44 -1.38
N GLN A 158 -5.12 -6.70 -0.96
CA GLN A 158 -5.46 -6.52 0.45
C GLN A 158 -6.43 -7.63 0.84
N THR A 159 -6.09 -8.45 1.83
CA THR A 159 -6.93 -9.59 2.24
C THR A 159 -7.21 -9.52 3.74
N GLY A 160 -8.50 -9.55 4.11
CA GLY A 160 -8.99 -9.62 5.50
C GLY A 160 -8.91 -11.03 6.11
N GLN A 161 -9.15 -11.12 7.43
CA GLN A 161 -9.46 -12.40 8.08
C GLN A 161 -10.92 -12.75 7.90
#